data_AF-A0A382UMK9-F1
#
_entry.id   AF-A0A382UMK9-F1
#
_cell.length_a   1.000
_cell.length_b   1.000
_cell.length_c   1.000
_cell.angle_alpha   90.00
_cell.angle_beta   90.00
_cell.angle_gamma   90.00
#
_symmetry.space_group_name_H-M   'P 1'
#
loop_
_entity.id
_entity.type
_entity.pdbx_description
1 polymer ?
#
loop_
_entity_poly.entity_id
_entity_poly.type
_entity_poly.pdbx_seq_one_letter_code
_entity_poly.pdbx_strand_id
1 'polypeptide(L)'
;MPDMINTLRCLLRNRQVWLFCVLAMLQGCAATTTTTTGNTSKPASVDELIKAGNALVSRGDYDAAMTQYNRALAQDIASADAHGNFSVALYYAGRYNDAIREAQQAIVMAPTELNWRLNLGAA
;
A
#
# COMPACT_ATOMS: atom_id res chain seq x y z
N MET A 1 25.71 28.60 56.11
CA MET A 1 26.32 27.46 55.40
C MET A 1 25.24 26.77 54.55
N PRO A 2 24.93 27.24 53.32
CA PRO A 2 23.87 26.68 52.46
C PRO A 2 24.34 25.74 51.33
N ASP A 3 25.64 25.51 51.17
CA ASP A 3 26.20 24.85 49.96
C ASP A 3 26.02 23.32 49.89
N MET A 4 25.77 22.65 51.02
CA MET A 4 25.67 21.18 51.02
C MET A 4 24.36 20.67 50.38
N ILE A 5 23.26 21.41 50.53
CA ILE A 5 21.93 21.01 50.02
C ILE A 5 21.84 21.18 48.50
N ASN A 6 22.44 22.23 47.92
CA ASN A 6 22.46 22.42 46.47
C ASN A 6 23.36 21.40 45.76
N THR A 7 24.47 21.02 46.39
CA THR A 7 25.40 20.01 45.84
C THR A 7 24.76 18.61 45.80
N LEU A 8 24.04 18.22 46.86
CA LEU A 8 23.25 16.98 46.89
C LEU A 8 22.13 16.96 45.84
N ARG A 9 21.46 18.10 45.61
CA ARG A 9 20.38 18.24 44.61
C ARG A 9 20.92 18.12 43.18
N CYS A 10 22.13 18.61 42.90
CA CYS A 10 22.82 18.43 41.61
C CYS A 10 23.24 16.98 41.36
N LEU A 11 23.81 16.30 42.37
CA LEU A 11 24.21 14.89 42.26
C LEU A 11 23.00 13.96 42.03
N LEU A 12 21.87 14.23 42.71
CA LEU A 12 20.63 13.50 42.50
C LEU A 12 20.00 13.77 41.12
N ARG A 13 20.07 15.01 40.61
CA ARG A 13 19.57 15.34 39.26
C ARG A 13 20.34 14.57 38.18
N ASN A 14 21.67 14.47 38.31
CA ASN A 14 22.51 13.80 37.34
C ASN A 14 22.28 12.27 37.33
N ARG A 15 22.08 11.67 38.50
CA ARG A 15 21.75 10.24 38.64
C ARG A 15 20.37 9.88 38.07
N GLN A 16 19.39 10.77 38.19
CA GLN A 16 18.06 10.55 37.61
C GLN A 16 18.09 10.63 36.08
N VAL A 17 18.82 11.59 35.51
CA VAL A 17 19.02 11.67 34.05
C VAL A 17 19.73 10.43 33.51
N TRP A 18 20.72 9.92 34.23
CA TRP A 18 21.42 8.67 33.88
C TRP A 18 20.49 7.45 33.91
N LEU A 19 19.63 7.34 34.93
CA LEU A 19 18.59 6.30 34.99
C LEU A 19 17.61 6.39 33.81
N PHE A 20 17.16 7.59 33.44
CA PHE A 20 16.28 7.80 32.29
C PHE A 20 16.97 7.46 30.96
N CYS A 21 18.25 7.81 30.78
CA CYS A 21 19.00 7.46 29.57
C CYS A 21 19.22 5.94 29.43
N VAL A 22 19.53 5.24 30.53
CA VAL A 22 19.69 3.78 30.52
C VAL A 22 18.35 3.07 30.29
N LEU A 23 17.25 3.60 30.83
CA LEU A 23 15.89 3.09 30.55
C LEU A 23 15.46 3.33 29.09
N ALA A 24 15.85 4.45 28.48
CA ALA A 24 15.56 4.75 27.08
C ALA A 24 16.30 3.83 26.10
N MET A 25 17.48 3.33 26.46
CA MET A 25 18.24 2.35 25.66
C MET A 25 17.67 0.92 25.76
N LEU A 26 16.84 0.63 26.75
CA LEU A 26 16.10 -0.63 26.91
C LEU A 26 14.77 -0.66 26.15
N GLN A 27 14.29 0.48 25.64
CA GLN A 27 13.15 0.54 24.71
C GLN A 27 13.63 0.45 23.25
N GLY A 28 14.44 -0.55 22.96
CA GLY A 28 14.66 -1.05 21.60
C GLY A 28 13.53 -2.02 21.23
N CYS A 29 12.94 -1.83 20.04
CA CYS A 29 11.85 -2.62 19.46
C CYS A 29 10.48 -2.53 20.16
N ALA A 30 9.78 -1.44 19.91
CA ALA A 30 8.41 -1.57 19.44
C ALA A 30 8.37 -1.03 18.00
N ALA A 31 8.80 -1.86 17.05
CA ALA A 31 8.25 -1.76 15.71
C ALA A 31 6.74 -1.93 15.92
N THR A 32 5.99 -0.84 15.94
CA THR A 32 4.55 -0.88 15.76
C THR A 32 4.33 -1.25 14.30
N THR A 33 4.59 -2.51 13.96
CA THR A 33 3.73 -3.21 13.03
C THR A 33 2.37 -3.17 13.72
N THR A 34 1.58 -2.16 13.38
CA THR A 34 0.14 -2.21 13.59
C THR A 34 -0.34 -3.42 12.81
N THR A 35 -0.32 -4.55 13.52
CA THR A 35 -1.42 -5.47 13.70
C THR A 35 -2.41 -5.38 12.55
N THR A 36 -2.18 -6.24 11.55
CA THR A 36 -3.10 -7.34 11.25
C THR A 36 -4.44 -7.15 11.95
N THR A 37 -5.35 -6.43 11.31
CA THR A 37 -6.77 -6.67 11.56
C THR A 37 -7.02 -8.07 11.02
N GLY A 38 -7.08 -9.04 11.92
CA GLY A 38 -7.56 -10.38 11.64
C GLY A 38 -8.99 -10.25 11.15
N ASN A 39 -9.16 -10.13 9.84
CA ASN A 39 -10.39 -10.49 9.17
C ASN A 39 -10.21 -11.94 8.74
N THR A 40 -10.91 -12.86 9.39
CA THR A 40 -11.04 -14.26 8.97
C THR A 40 -11.89 -14.41 7.70
N SER A 41 -12.08 -13.33 6.94
CA SER A 41 -12.50 -13.42 5.55
C SER A 41 -11.35 -14.05 4.76
N LYS A 42 -11.63 -15.17 4.09
CA LYS A 42 -10.80 -15.70 3.00
C LYS A 42 -10.16 -14.54 2.21
N PRO A 43 -8.84 -14.57 1.94
CA PRO A 43 -8.21 -13.52 1.13
C PRO A 43 -9.00 -13.39 -0.16
N ALA A 44 -9.40 -12.16 -0.49
CA ALA A 44 -10.21 -11.88 -1.66
C ALA A 44 -9.51 -12.46 -2.89
N SER A 45 -10.24 -13.22 -3.71
CA SER A 45 -9.68 -13.78 -4.94
C SER A 45 -9.29 -12.66 -5.91
N VAL A 46 -8.43 -12.99 -6.88
CA VAL A 46 -8.08 -12.09 -8.00
C VAL A 46 -9.34 -11.51 -8.64
N ASP A 47 -10.34 -12.35 -8.93
CA ASP A 47 -11.61 -11.92 -9.52
C ASP A 47 -12.41 -10.96 -8.62
N GLU A 48 -12.41 -11.17 -7.31
CA GLU A 48 -13.10 -10.30 -6.36
C GLU A 48 -12.42 -8.93 -6.28
N LEU A 49 -11.09 -8.91 -6.31
CA LEU A 49 -10.30 -7.67 -6.35
C LEU A 49 -10.52 -6.90 -7.65
N ILE A 50 -10.57 -7.59 -8.80
CA ILE A 50 -10.91 -6.98 -10.10
C ILE A 50 -12.32 -6.39 -10.07
N LYS A 51 -13.31 -7.14 -9.55
CA LYS A 51 -14.70 -6.64 -9.42
C LYS A 51 -14.79 -5.42 -8.50
N ALA A 52 -14.08 -5.44 -7.38
CA ALA A 52 -14.02 -4.29 -6.48
C ALA A 52 -13.38 -3.06 -7.16
N GLY A 53 -12.30 -3.26 -7.93
CA GLY A 53 -11.69 -2.23 -8.75
C GLY A 53 -12.66 -1.64 -9.78
N ASN A 54 -13.40 -2.48 -10.50
CA ASN A 54 -14.38 -2.05 -11.50
C ASN A 54 -15.52 -1.22 -10.88
N ALA A 55 -15.98 -1.60 -9.69
CA ALA A 55 -16.97 -0.85 -8.93
C ALA A 55 -16.46 0.52 -8.46
N LEU A 56 -15.16 0.66 -8.22
CA LEU A 56 -14.52 1.94 -7.88
C LEU A 56 -14.34 2.82 -9.11
N VAL A 57 -13.93 2.26 -10.26
CA VAL A 57 -13.89 2.98 -11.55
C VAL A 57 -15.26 3.55 -11.89
N SER A 58 -16.32 2.77 -11.69
CA SER A 58 -17.71 3.21 -11.94
C SER A 58 -18.14 4.38 -11.05
N ARG A 59 -17.48 4.58 -9.91
CA ARG A 59 -17.70 5.70 -8.97
C ARG A 59 -16.78 6.89 -9.22
N GLY A 60 -15.81 6.77 -10.14
CA GLY A 60 -14.78 7.78 -10.37
C GLY A 60 -13.61 7.72 -9.38
N ASP A 61 -13.61 6.73 -8.47
CA ASP A 61 -12.57 6.56 -7.45
C ASP A 61 -11.36 5.81 -8.03
N TYR A 62 -10.66 6.44 -8.99
CA TYR A 62 -9.61 5.77 -9.77
C TYR A 62 -8.41 5.34 -8.92
N ASP A 63 -7.97 6.15 -7.96
CA ASP A 63 -6.84 5.79 -7.07
C ASP A 63 -7.11 4.54 -6.22
N ALA A 64 -8.33 4.45 -5.69
CA ALA A 64 -8.76 3.28 -4.94
C ALA A 64 -8.90 2.06 -5.87
N ALA A 65 -9.38 2.24 -7.10
CA ALA A 65 -9.44 1.17 -8.10
C ALA A 65 -8.05 0.62 -8.42
N MET A 66 -7.08 1.49 -8.69
CA MET A 66 -5.68 1.12 -8.94
C MET A 66 -5.10 0.31 -7.77
N THR A 67 -5.44 0.66 -6.54
CA THR A 67 -5.04 -0.12 -5.35
C THR A 67 -5.59 -1.54 -5.39
N GLN A 68 -6.85 -1.75 -5.82
CA GLN A 68 -7.41 -3.10 -5.92
C GLN A 68 -6.77 -3.89 -7.06
N TYR A 69 -6.50 -3.28 -8.21
CA TYR A 69 -5.81 -3.97 -9.30
C TYR A 69 -4.38 -4.34 -8.96
N ASN A 70 -3.63 -3.47 -8.26
CA ASN A 70 -2.31 -3.81 -7.74
C ASN A 70 -2.36 -5.02 -6.80
N ARG A 71 -3.38 -5.11 -5.95
CA ARG A 71 -3.58 -6.29 -5.09
C ARG A 71 -3.92 -7.53 -5.90
N ALA A 72 -4.68 -7.41 -6.99
CA ALA A 72 -4.98 -8.51 -7.89
C ALA A 72 -3.70 -9.02 -8.58
N LEU A 73 -2.88 -8.09 -9.10
CA LEU A 73 -1.59 -8.39 -9.74
C LEU A 73 -0.54 -8.93 -8.78
N ALA A 74 -0.62 -8.56 -7.49
CA ALA A 74 0.23 -9.14 -6.46
C ALA A 74 -0.10 -10.62 -6.17
N GLN A 75 -1.33 -11.07 -6.50
CA GLN A 75 -1.73 -12.48 -6.39
C GLN A 75 -1.51 -13.24 -7.70
N ASP A 76 -1.83 -12.61 -8.83
CA ASP A 76 -1.62 -13.16 -10.17
C ASP A 76 -1.03 -12.08 -11.10
N ILE A 77 0.29 -12.11 -11.21
CA ILE A 77 1.05 -11.18 -12.04
C ILE A 77 0.82 -11.37 -13.55
N ALA A 78 0.26 -12.50 -13.97
CA ALA A 78 0.00 -12.80 -15.37
C ALA A 78 -1.48 -12.59 -15.75
N SER A 79 -2.30 -12.06 -14.84
CA SER A 79 -3.71 -11.82 -15.09
C SER A 79 -3.91 -10.73 -16.15
N ALA A 80 -4.25 -11.14 -17.37
CA ALA A 80 -4.56 -10.23 -18.46
C ALA A 80 -5.72 -9.28 -18.13
N ASP A 81 -6.76 -9.78 -17.43
CA ASP A 81 -7.89 -8.99 -16.98
C ASP A 81 -7.50 -7.92 -15.95
N ALA A 82 -6.61 -8.26 -15.01
CA ALA A 82 -6.13 -7.29 -14.03
C ALA A 82 -5.32 -6.17 -14.71
N HIS A 83 -4.38 -6.51 -15.60
CA HIS A 83 -3.62 -5.53 -16.38
C HIS A 83 -4.53 -4.66 -17.26
N GLY A 84 -5.51 -5.26 -17.94
CA GLY A 84 -6.46 -4.54 -18.80
C GLY A 84 -7.31 -3.55 -18.01
N ASN A 85 -7.95 -3.98 -16.91
CA ASN A 85 -8.77 -3.09 -16.10
C ASN A 85 -7.94 -2.02 -15.36
N PHE A 86 -6.68 -2.33 -15.00
CA PHE A 86 -5.76 -1.35 -14.45
C PHE A 86 -5.41 -0.26 -15.48
N SER A 87 -5.15 -0.65 -16.73
CA SER A 87 -4.88 0.31 -17.80
C SER A 87 -6.02 1.31 -18.00
N VAL A 88 -7.27 0.84 -17.91
CA VAL A 88 -8.47 1.69 -18.01
C VAL A 88 -8.57 2.66 -16.83
N ALA A 89 -8.33 2.20 -15.61
CA ALA A 89 -8.33 3.09 -14.44
C ALA A 89 -7.21 4.15 -14.51
N LEU A 90 -6.02 3.76 -14.99
CA LEU A 90 -4.91 4.69 -15.23
C LEU A 90 -5.25 5.73 -16.29
N TYR A 91 -5.93 5.34 -17.36
CA TYR A 91 -6.38 6.24 -18.41
C TYR A 91 -7.34 7.31 -17.86
N TYR A 92 -8.35 6.89 -17.09
CA TYR A 92 -9.29 7.83 -16.47
C TYR A 92 -8.65 8.71 -15.38
N ALA A 93 -7.59 8.23 -14.74
CA ALA A 93 -6.78 9.03 -13.82
C ALA A 93 -5.80 9.99 -14.54
N GLY A 94 -5.78 10.02 -15.88
CA GLY A 94 -4.88 10.86 -16.67
C GLY A 94 -3.43 10.34 -16.77
N ARG A 95 -3.18 9.10 -16.32
CA ARG A 95 -1.86 8.46 -16.33
C ARG A 95 -1.64 7.65 -17.61
N TYR A 96 -1.66 8.34 -18.75
CA TYR A 96 -1.69 7.71 -20.07
C TYR A 96 -0.48 6.82 -20.37
N ASN A 97 0.73 7.22 -19.99
CA ASN A 97 1.94 6.42 -20.24
C ASN A 97 1.92 5.09 -19.49
N ASP A 98 1.47 5.11 -18.24
CA ASP A 98 1.32 3.90 -17.43
C ASP A 98 0.18 3.03 -17.98
N ALA A 99 -0.93 3.65 -18.40
CA ALA A 99 -2.03 2.94 -19.03
C ALA A 99 -1.58 2.16 -20.28
N ILE A 100 -0.79 2.78 -21.17
CA ILE A 100 -0.26 2.10 -22.35
C ILE A 100 0.62 0.91 -21.97
N ARG A 101 1.47 1.05 -20.95
CA ARG A 101 2.31 -0.06 -20.48
C ARG A 101 1.47 -1.23 -19.98
N GLU A 102 0.47 -0.97 -19.13
CA GLU A 102 -0.40 -2.02 -18.60
C GLU A 102 -1.24 -2.67 -19.70
N ALA A 103 -1.73 -1.89 -20.67
CA ALA A 103 -2.43 -2.41 -21.84
C ALA A 103 -1.54 -3.34 -22.68
N GLN A 104 -0.27 -2.98 -22.88
CA GLN A 104 0.70 -3.84 -23.56
C GLN A 104 0.93 -5.16 -22.82
N GLN A 105 1.01 -5.12 -21.48
CA GLN A 105 1.10 -6.35 -20.69
C GLN A 105 -0.14 -7.23 -20.88
N ALA A 106 -1.34 -6.66 -20.84
CA ALA A 106 -2.58 -7.41 -21.07
C ALA A 106 -2.60 -8.12 -22.44
N ILE A 107 -2.14 -7.44 -23.50
CA ILE A 107 -2.02 -8.01 -24.86
C ILE A 107 -1.04 -9.19 -24.89
N VAL A 108 0.11 -9.06 -24.23
CA VAL A 108 1.13 -10.11 -24.19
C VAL A 108 0.62 -11.34 -23.45
N MET A 109 -0.14 -11.15 -22.36
CA MET A 109 -0.66 -12.25 -21.55
C MET A 109 -1.80 -13.02 -22.23
N ALA A 110 -2.70 -12.33 -22.94
CA ALA A 110 -3.83 -12.95 -23.62
C ALA A 110 -4.01 -12.40 -25.05
N PRO A 111 -3.20 -12.85 -26.03
CA PRO A 111 -3.23 -12.34 -27.40
C PRO A 111 -4.48 -12.73 -28.20
N THR A 112 -5.27 -13.70 -27.72
CA THR A 112 -6.44 -14.27 -28.42
C THR A 112 -7.77 -14.10 -27.70
N GLU A 113 -7.79 -13.63 -26.46
CA GLU A 113 -9.01 -13.08 -25.82
C GLU A 113 -9.33 -11.81 -26.61
N LEU A 114 -10.32 -11.87 -27.50
CA LEU A 114 -10.34 -11.06 -28.72
C LEU A 114 -10.52 -9.57 -28.41
N ASN A 115 -9.36 -8.91 -28.28
CA ASN A 115 -9.10 -7.50 -28.04
C ASN A 115 -9.15 -7.14 -26.53
N TRP A 116 -8.33 -6.23 -26.03
CA TRP A 116 -8.28 -5.83 -24.61
C TRP A 116 -9.11 -4.56 -24.30
N ARG A 117 -10.17 -4.16 -25.03
CA ARG A 117 -11.30 -4.89 -25.66
C ARG A 117 -11.90 -3.98 -26.73
N LEU A 118 -11.87 -4.33 -28.02
CA LEU A 118 -12.17 -3.41 -29.16
C LEU A 118 -10.98 -2.57 -29.66
N ASN A 119 -10.27 -2.04 -28.68
CA ASN A 119 -9.35 -0.91 -28.72
C ASN A 119 -9.31 -0.50 -27.22
N LEU A 120 -8.60 0.55 -26.87
CA LEU A 120 -9.15 1.57 -25.96
C LEU A 120 -10.46 2.21 -26.51
N GLY A 121 -11.30 1.49 -27.25
CA GLY A 121 -12.32 1.99 -28.20
C GLY A 121 -11.79 2.79 -29.41
N ALA A 122 -10.85 3.70 -29.16
CA ALA A 122 -10.16 4.59 -30.09
C ALA A 122 -9.13 5.42 -29.29
N ALA A 123 -8.00 4.83 -28.88
CA ALA A 123 -6.90 5.65 -28.36
C ALA A 123 -6.23 6.45 -29.48
#